data_AF-A0ABD5SQB7-F1
#
_entry.id   AF-A0ABD5SQB7-F1
#
_cell.length_a   1.000
_cell.length_b   1.000
_cell.length_c   1.000
_cell.angle_alpha   90.00
_cell.angle_beta   90.00
_cell.angle_gamma   90.00
#
_symmetry.space_group_name_H-M   'P 1'
#
loop_
_entity.id
_entity.type
_entity.pdbx_description
1 polymer ?
#
loop_
_entity_poly.entity_id
_entity_poly.type
_entity_poly.pdbx_seq_one_letter_code
_entity_poly.pdbx_strand_id
1 'polypeptide(L)' 'MSGEEDDQIDSNKMALGIAFGPLLGVALGLALGDIAIGIPFGMVLGIFLGVVWGLI' A
#
# COMPACT_ATOMS: atom_id res chain seq x y z
N MET A 1 -14.68 19.73 -23.44
CA MET A 1 -14.48 18.30 -23.08
C MET A 1 -13.01 18.16 -22.73
N SER A 2 -12.73 17.41 -21.66
CA SER A 2 -11.42 16.99 -21.14
C SER A 2 -10.51 18.09 -20.56
N GLY A 3 -10.65 18.35 -19.26
CA GLY A 3 -9.64 19.08 -18.49
C GLY A 3 -9.54 18.74 -17.00
N GLU A 4 -10.41 17.87 -16.46
CA GLU A 4 -10.48 17.59 -15.01
C GLU A 4 -10.05 16.16 -14.61
N GLU A 5 -8.97 15.62 -15.19
CA GLU A 5 -8.56 14.22 -14.95
C GLU A 5 -7.29 14.02 -14.11
N ASP A 6 -6.70 15.06 -13.51
CA ASP A 6 -5.39 14.94 -12.84
C ASP A 6 -5.44 14.88 -11.30
N ASP A 7 -6.42 15.49 -10.63
CA ASP A 7 -6.38 15.63 -9.16
C ASP A 7 -6.92 14.42 -8.36
N GLN A 8 -7.47 13.40 -9.03
CA GLN A 8 -7.97 12.18 -8.37
C GLN A 8 -6.91 11.08 -8.24
N ILE A 9 -5.76 11.27 -8.91
CA ILE A 9 -4.66 10.31 -8.97
C ILE A 9 -3.97 10.15 -7.60
N ASP A 10 -3.98 11.18 -6.74
CA ASP A 10 -3.12 11.19 -5.56
C ASP A 10 -3.73 10.52 -4.33
N SER A 11 -5.04 10.71 -4.09
CA SER A 11 -5.68 10.17 -2.89
C SER A 11 -5.95 8.67 -2.98
N ASN A 12 -6.34 8.18 -4.16
CA ASN A 12 -6.76 6.78 -4.33
C ASN A 12 -5.56 5.82 -4.31
N LYS A 13 -4.39 6.26 -4.80
CA LYS A 13 -3.15 5.48 -4.79
C LYS A 13 -2.55 5.38 -3.38
N MET A 14 -2.54 6.46 -2.61
CA MET A 14 -2.15 6.42 -1.20
C MET A 14 -3.14 5.59 -0.36
N ALA A 15 -4.45 5.73 -0.59
CA ALA A 15 -5.47 4.94 0.07
C ALA A 15 -5.30 3.44 -0.20
N LEU A 16 -4.92 3.07 -1.43
CA LEU A 16 -4.56 1.69 -1.77
C LEU A 16 -3.35 1.22 -0.96
N GLY A 17 -2.26 1.98 -0.88
CA GLY A 17 -1.09 1.60 -0.09
C GLY A 17 -1.41 1.36 1.40
N ILE A 18 -2.24 2.22 1.99
CA ILE A 18 -2.68 2.09 3.39
C ILE A 18 -3.63 0.90 3.57
N ALA A 19 -4.53 0.63 2.61
CA ALA A 19 -5.45 -0.51 2.68
C ALA A 19 -4.74 -1.86 2.46
N PHE A 20 -3.76 -1.91 1.56
CA PHE A 20 -3.04 -3.14 1.23
C PHE A 20 -1.89 -3.47 2.19
N GLY A 21 -1.30 -2.49 2.87
CA GLY A 21 -0.20 -2.72 3.81
C GLY A 21 -0.51 -3.72 4.95
N PRO A 22 -1.62 -3.55 5.69
CA PRO A 22 -2.03 -4.51 6.71
C PRO A 22 -2.35 -5.88 6.13
N LEU A 23 -3.00 -5.92 4.96
CA LEU A 23 -3.38 -7.16 4.29
C LEU A 23 -2.16 -7.97 3.85
N LEU A 24 -1.17 -7.30 3.26
CA LEU A 24 0.12 -7.87 2.89
C LEU A 24 0.91 -8.30 4.13
N GLY A 25 0.86 -7.54 5.22
CA GLY A 25 1.57 -7.87 6.45
C GLY A 25 1.03 -9.12 7.14
N VAL A 26 -0.29 -9.27 7.16
CA VAL A 26 -0.94 -10.48 7.66
C VAL A 26 -0.65 -11.66 6.73
N ALA A 27 -0.75 -11.50 5.42
CA ALA A 27 -0.48 -12.57 4.46
C ALA A 27 0.98 -13.04 4.51
N LEU A 28 1.95 -12.10 4.58
CA LEU A 28 3.37 -12.40 4.74
C LEU A 28 3.67 -13.03 6.09
N GLY A 29 3.05 -12.55 7.17
CA GLY A 29 3.19 -13.13 8.50
C GLY A 29 2.69 -14.56 8.58
N LEU A 30 1.57 -14.85 7.90
CA LEU A 30 1.06 -16.21 7.76
C LEU A 30 1.98 -17.09 6.90
N ALA A 31 2.48 -16.56 5.79
CA ALA A 31 3.34 -17.28 4.85
C ALA A 31 4.73 -17.60 5.44
N LEU A 32 5.29 -16.70 6.23
CA LEU A 32 6.56 -16.90 6.94
C LEU A 32 6.39 -17.73 8.22
N GLY A 33 5.16 -17.92 8.70
CA GLY A 33 4.88 -18.55 10.00
C GLY A 33 5.24 -17.67 11.20
N ASP A 34 5.61 -16.42 10.96
CA ASP A 34 5.94 -15.42 11.98
C ASP A 34 5.25 -14.08 11.68
N ILE A 35 4.11 -13.89 12.34
CA ILE A 35 3.31 -12.66 12.26
C ILE A 35 4.09 -11.44 12.79
N ALA A 36 5.02 -11.64 13.74
CA ALA A 36 5.79 -10.53 14.30
C ALA A 36 6.73 -9.91 13.26
N ILE A 37 7.16 -10.68 12.25
CA ILE A 37 7.98 -10.21 11.14
C ILE A 37 7.11 -9.77 9.96
N GLY A 38 6.00 -10.47 9.71
CA GLY A 38 5.09 -10.15 8.61
C GLY A 38 4.44 -8.77 8.72
N ILE A 39 3.93 -8.41 9.90
CA ILE A 39 3.26 -7.12 10.12
C ILE A 39 4.15 -5.92 9.79
N PRO A 40 5.37 -5.78 10.35
CA PRO A 40 6.24 -4.65 10.01
C PRO A 40 6.65 -4.67 8.53
N PHE A 41 6.89 -5.85 7.94
CA PHE A 41 7.22 -5.95 6.52
C PHE A 41 6.08 -5.48 5.62
N GLY A 42 4.85 -5.94 5.87
CA GLY A 42 3.70 -5.51 5.09
C GLY A 42 3.35 -4.05 5.28
N MET A 43 3.57 -3.48 6.47
CA MET A 43 3.37 -2.05 6.71
C MET A 43 4.37 -1.22 5.90
N VAL A 44 5.66 -1.59 5.93
CA VAL A 44 6.70 -0.92 5.13
C VAL A 44 6.41 -1.07 3.64
N LEU A 45 6.04 -2.26 3.17
CA LEU A 45 5.71 -2.49 1.77
C LEU A 45 4.46 -1.72 1.34
N GLY A 46 3.38 -1.70 2.13
CA GLY A 46 2.16 -0.96 1.82
C GLY A 46 2.39 0.55 1.71
N ILE A 47 3.18 1.11 2.63
CA ILE A 47 3.60 2.52 2.55
C ILE A 47 4.47 2.73 1.31
N PHE A 48 5.44 1.86 1.06
CA PHE A 48 6.33 1.97 -0.10
C PHE A 48 5.56 1.91 -1.42
N LEU A 49 4.59 1.00 -1.55
CA LEU A 49 3.69 0.92 -2.71
C LEU A 49 2.81 2.15 -2.84
N GLY A 50 2.21 2.64 -1.75
CA GLY A 50 1.39 3.86 -1.77
C GLY A 50 2.19 5.11 -2.15
N VAL A 51 3.43 5.22 -1.68
CA VAL A 51 4.34 6.33 -2.00
C VAL A 51 4.89 6.19 -3.43
N VAL A 52 5.40 5.02 -3.82
CA VAL A 52 5.97 4.81 -5.16
C VAL A 52 4.93 4.96 -6.24
N TRP A 53 3.72 4.42 -6.07
CA TRP A 53 2.64 4.62 -7.04
C TRP A 53 2.04 6.01 -6.95
N GLY A 54 1.89 6.59 -5.76
CA GLY A 54 1.45 7.97 -5.61
C GLY A 54 2.40 9.00 -6.22
N LEU A 55 3.69 8.66 -6.33
CA LEU A 55 4.71 9.52 -6.95
C LEU A 55 4.86 9.31 -8.47
N ILE A 56 4.39 8.18 -9.01
CA ILE A 56 4.48 7.80 -10.44
C ILE A 56 3.22 8.20 -11.20
#